data_AF-A0A8C1IPV5-F1
#
_entry.id   AF-A0A8C1IPV5-F1
#
_cell.length_a   1.000
_cell.length_b   1.000
_cell.length_c   1.000
_cell.angle_alpha   90.00
_cell.angle_beta   90.00
_cell.angle_gamma   90.00
#
_symmetry.space_group_name_H-M   'P 1'
#
loop_
_entity.id
_entity.type
_entity.pdbx_description
1 polymer ?
#
loop_
_entity_poly.entity_id
_entity_poly.type
_entity_poly.pdbx_seq_one_letter_code
_entity_poly.pdbx_strand_id
1 'polypeptide(L)'
;MHAETLVNSVLVSLLLILLSAIQGSLQQSLRQVGGGCKISPESSLRRCRTPDGLICSGRGECECGICICQVTEPGTFYGPRCECHDWICPTYDGKTCGDHGICKSGKCFCYENWFGESCQYQEECSLSSKTSKDLCRNAQGVVCSNAGTCHCGSCMCHNPDGKGLISGRYCECDDNECLDEDSGEVCGGHGKCYCGNCYCSAGWHGDKCEFQCDISPWESKRRCTSPDGKICSNRGHGQCNCGRCDCKEGWTGKKCDHPLSCSLSMEASQKKCRGTSSLPCFGRGQCVCGQCTCHPPRDKLVHGKNCECDDRQCEDLNREICGGHGFCSCGRCICSDGWFGKHCQFPRSCNMTDEQSKSLCETVNGITCSGKGSCHCGRCICSPQEWYISGEFCECDDRECDKHDGLVCTGNGVCNCGNCECWDGWTGNACEIWVREDPW
;
A
#
# COMPACT_ATOMS: atom_id res chain seq x y z
N MET A 1 28.44 -18.85 71.25
CA MET A 1 28.26 -17.78 70.23
C MET A 1 28.73 -18.23 68.83
N HIS A 2 28.34 -19.43 68.36
CA HIS A 2 28.70 -19.90 67.00
C HIS A 2 27.55 -20.60 66.24
N ALA A 3 26.35 -20.66 66.83
CA ALA A 3 25.20 -21.29 66.18
C ALA A 3 24.25 -20.28 65.50
N GLU A 4 24.19 -19.02 65.96
CA GLU A 4 23.28 -18.01 65.41
C GLU A 4 23.79 -17.35 64.13
N THR A 5 25.11 -17.30 63.92
CA THR A 5 25.72 -16.71 62.71
C THR A 5 25.59 -17.59 61.46
N LEU A 6 25.47 -18.92 61.64
CA LEU A 6 25.30 -19.86 60.52
C LEU A 6 23.86 -19.87 59.98
N VAL A 7 22.86 -19.72 60.86
CA VAL A 7 21.44 -19.72 60.45
C VAL A 7 21.09 -18.47 59.64
N ASN A 8 21.62 -17.31 60.01
CA ASN A 8 21.43 -16.07 59.26
C ASN A 8 22.15 -16.07 57.90
N SER A 9 23.34 -16.69 57.79
CA SER A 9 24.03 -16.77 56.50
C SER A 9 23.28 -17.66 55.51
N VAL A 10 22.70 -18.77 55.96
CA VAL A 10 21.95 -19.70 55.10
C VAL A 10 20.60 -19.10 54.67
N LEU A 11 19.91 -18.40 55.56
CA LEU A 11 18.66 -17.69 55.24
C LEU A 11 18.87 -16.55 54.23
N VAL A 12 19.95 -15.78 54.35
CA VAL A 12 20.29 -14.70 53.39
C VAL A 12 20.66 -15.29 52.02
N SER A 13 21.38 -16.40 51.97
CA SER A 13 21.67 -17.09 50.71
C SER A 13 20.41 -17.67 50.05
N LEU A 14 19.49 -18.25 50.82
CA LEU A 14 18.21 -18.75 50.31
C LEU A 14 17.29 -17.62 49.83
N LEU A 15 17.26 -16.47 50.51
CA LEU A 15 16.52 -15.27 50.09
C LEU A 15 17.12 -14.64 48.82
N LEU A 16 18.44 -14.61 48.67
CA LEU A 16 19.10 -14.15 47.44
C LEU A 16 18.85 -15.09 46.25
N ILE A 17 18.81 -16.40 46.48
CA ILE A 17 18.46 -17.39 45.45
C ILE A 17 16.99 -17.23 45.05
N LEU A 18 16.07 -17.02 45.99
CA LEU A 18 14.66 -16.73 45.70
C LEU A 18 14.47 -15.38 44.97
N LEU A 19 15.19 -14.32 45.35
CA LEU A 19 15.16 -13.03 44.63
C LEU A 19 15.70 -13.15 43.20
N SER A 20 16.76 -13.94 42.98
CA SER A 20 17.29 -14.21 41.63
C SER A 20 16.35 -15.08 40.78
N ALA A 21 15.60 -15.99 41.39
CA ALA A 21 14.58 -16.80 40.72
C ALA A 21 13.32 -15.98 40.38
N ILE A 22 12.98 -14.99 41.19
CA ILE A 22 11.88 -14.04 40.92
C ILE A 22 12.29 -13.04 39.83
N GLN A 23 13.55 -12.58 39.80
CA GLN A 23 14.09 -11.78 38.68
C GLN A 23 14.13 -12.59 37.36
N GLY A 24 14.48 -13.88 37.41
CA GLY A 24 14.45 -14.76 36.24
C GLY A 24 13.05 -15.05 35.68
N SER A 25 12.04 -15.10 36.55
CA SER A 25 10.63 -15.34 36.17
C SER A 25 9.87 -14.06 35.78
N LEU A 26 10.26 -12.88 36.30
CA LEU A 26 9.73 -11.60 35.84
C LEU A 26 10.34 -11.17 34.48
N GLN A 27 11.60 -11.53 34.19
CA GLN A 27 12.20 -11.37 32.83
C GLN A 27 11.62 -12.34 31.80
N GLN A 28 11.02 -13.45 32.22
CA GLN A 28 10.33 -14.40 31.32
C GLN A 28 8.88 -14.01 31.03
N SER A 29 8.24 -13.19 31.87
CA SER A 29 6.86 -12.74 31.66
C SER A 29 6.73 -11.60 30.64
N LEU A 30 7.79 -10.78 30.44
CA LEU A 30 7.83 -9.72 29.42
C LEU A 30 8.45 -10.16 28.07
N ARG A 31 8.77 -11.46 27.91
CA ARG A 31 9.26 -12.06 26.65
C ARG A 31 8.25 -12.98 25.95
N GLN A 32 6.95 -12.77 26.17
CA GLN A 32 5.89 -13.47 25.44
C GLN A 32 5.08 -12.56 24.50
N VAL A 33 5.76 -11.64 23.82
CA VAL A 33 5.31 -11.12 22.51
C VAL A 33 6.50 -11.17 21.57
N GLY A 34 6.83 -12.36 21.05
CA GLY A 34 8.00 -12.50 20.20
C GLY A 34 8.12 -13.90 19.61
N GLY A 35 7.54 -14.11 18.42
CA GLY A 35 7.90 -15.25 17.61
C GLY A 35 9.41 -15.28 17.40
N GLY A 36 10.05 -16.42 17.66
CA GLY A 36 11.50 -16.57 17.51
C GLY A 36 12.00 -16.09 16.15
N CYS A 37 13.21 -15.52 16.14
CA CYS A 37 13.80 -14.96 14.93
C CYS A 37 13.90 -16.00 13.81
N LYS A 38 13.21 -15.77 12.70
CA LYS A 38 13.12 -16.70 11.56
C LYS A 38 14.35 -16.69 10.63
N ILE A 39 15.37 -15.89 10.94
CA ILE A 39 16.58 -15.73 10.11
C ILE A 39 17.85 -16.05 10.91
N SER A 40 18.92 -16.48 10.23
CA SER A 40 20.18 -16.85 10.89
C SER A 40 20.82 -15.64 11.60
N PRO A 41 21.62 -15.86 12.65
CA PRO A 41 22.35 -14.80 13.33
C PRO A 41 23.24 -13.97 12.39
N GLU A 42 23.92 -14.60 11.42
CA GLU A 42 24.72 -13.83 10.45
C GLU A 42 23.84 -13.01 9.50
N SER A 43 22.67 -13.54 9.11
CA SER A 43 21.71 -12.85 8.26
C SER A 43 21.06 -11.66 8.97
N SER A 44 20.79 -11.80 10.28
CA SER A 44 20.35 -10.74 11.17
C SER A 44 21.38 -9.61 11.22
N LEU A 45 22.64 -9.95 11.55
CA LEU A 45 23.72 -8.97 11.64
C LEU A 45 24.02 -8.27 10.31
N ARG A 46 23.91 -8.97 9.18
CA ARG A 46 24.05 -8.36 7.84
C ARG A 46 23.00 -7.30 7.57
N ARG A 47 21.75 -7.49 8.01
CA ARG A 47 20.66 -6.51 7.79
C ARG A 47 20.86 -5.22 8.60
N CYS A 48 21.39 -5.35 9.80
CA CYS A 48 21.69 -4.24 10.71
C CYS A 48 23.01 -3.51 10.43
N ARG A 49 23.87 -4.07 9.56
CA ARG A 49 25.18 -3.50 9.27
C ARG A 49 25.08 -2.31 8.31
N THR A 50 25.75 -1.22 8.64
CA THR A 50 25.83 0.00 7.83
C THR A 50 27.02 -0.04 6.85
N PRO A 51 27.08 0.84 5.82
CA PRO A 51 28.14 0.83 4.80
C PRO A 51 29.56 1.02 5.35
N ASP A 52 29.69 1.72 6.48
CA ASP A 52 30.91 1.92 7.28
C ASP A 52 31.25 0.71 8.19
N GLY A 53 30.47 -0.36 8.14
CA GLY A 53 30.75 -1.63 8.81
C GLY A 53 30.23 -1.73 10.25
N LEU A 54 29.64 -0.66 10.78
CA LEU A 54 29.06 -0.64 12.13
C LEU A 54 27.74 -1.42 12.18
N ILE A 55 27.39 -1.96 13.34
CA ILE A 55 26.06 -2.53 13.59
C ILE A 55 25.20 -1.41 14.16
N CYS A 56 24.06 -1.11 13.52
CA CYS A 56 23.13 -0.06 13.96
C CYS A 56 23.82 1.29 14.18
N SER A 57 24.70 1.67 13.25
CA SER A 57 25.51 2.89 13.31
C SER A 57 26.36 3.05 14.59
N GLY A 58 26.61 1.94 15.31
CA GLY A 58 27.33 1.92 16.59
C GLY A 58 26.52 2.44 17.79
N ARG A 59 25.20 2.60 17.63
CA ARG A 59 24.31 3.29 18.58
C ARG A 59 23.09 2.45 18.97
N GLY A 60 23.14 1.14 18.73
CA GLY A 60 22.02 0.24 18.98
C GLY A 60 22.43 -1.22 18.92
N GLU A 61 21.50 -2.08 19.32
CA GLU A 61 21.64 -3.53 19.28
C GLU A 61 20.82 -4.11 18.13
N CYS A 62 21.31 -5.17 17.49
CA CYS A 62 20.61 -5.79 16.37
C CYS A 62 19.80 -7.01 16.85
N GLU A 63 18.48 -6.93 16.76
CA GLU A 63 17.57 -8.03 17.04
C GLU A 63 16.83 -8.47 15.78
N CYS A 64 17.10 -9.68 15.32
CA CYS A 64 16.46 -10.29 14.15
C CYS A 64 16.45 -9.45 12.86
N GLY A 65 17.54 -8.72 12.60
CA GLY A 65 17.70 -7.87 11.43
C GLY A 65 17.04 -6.50 11.55
N ILE A 66 16.63 -6.12 12.77
CA ILE A 66 16.08 -4.82 13.13
C ILE A 66 17.02 -4.19 14.16
N CYS A 67 17.34 -2.91 13.99
CA CYS A 67 18.13 -2.16 14.95
C CYS A 67 17.27 -1.59 16.07
N ILE A 68 17.62 -1.93 17.31
CA ILE A 68 17.09 -1.37 18.54
C ILE A 68 18.04 -0.26 18.98
N CYS A 69 17.70 0.99 18.69
CA CYS A 69 18.55 2.13 18.99
C CYS A 69 18.58 2.42 20.50
N GLN A 70 19.76 2.64 21.05
CA GLN A 70 19.93 3.09 22.43
C GLN A 70 19.68 4.61 22.47
N VAL A 71 18.42 5.00 22.70
CA VAL A 71 18.00 6.40 22.72
C VAL A 71 18.34 7.01 24.07
N THR A 72 19.39 7.83 24.14
CA THR A 72 19.69 8.65 25.33
C THR A 72 18.86 9.94 25.38
N GLU A 73 18.45 10.46 24.21
CA GLU A 73 17.54 11.62 24.05
C GLU A 73 16.55 11.36 22.90
N PRO A 74 15.22 11.48 23.11
CA PRO A 74 14.21 11.31 22.07
C PRO A 74 14.45 12.21 20.85
N GLY A 75 14.31 11.68 19.63
CA GLY A 75 14.37 12.47 18.40
C GLY A 75 15.77 12.75 17.83
N THR A 76 16.80 12.00 18.24
CA THR A 76 18.21 12.23 17.83
C THR A 76 18.67 11.35 16.65
N PHE A 77 18.07 10.17 16.47
CA PHE A 77 18.46 9.17 15.47
C PHE A 77 17.24 8.66 14.73
N TYR A 78 17.34 8.46 13.41
CA TYR A 78 16.20 8.09 12.56
C TYR A 78 16.64 7.08 11.50
N GLY A 79 15.71 6.26 11.04
CA GLY A 79 15.98 5.25 10.01
C GLY A 79 16.29 3.87 10.58
N PRO A 80 16.20 2.82 9.73
CA PRO A 80 16.21 1.42 10.14
C PRO A 80 17.54 0.93 10.75
N ARG A 81 18.63 1.71 10.69
CA ARG A 81 19.92 1.38 11.30
C ARG A 81 20.42 2.44 12.29
N CYS A 82 19.52 3.23 12.88
CA CYS A 82 19.87 4.31 13.80
C CYS A 82 20.77 5.38 13.16
N GLU A 83 20.58 5.66 11.87
CA GLU A 83 21.38 6.66 11.16
C GLU A 83 21.02 8.11 11.55
N CYS A 84 21.95 9.03 11.31
CA CYS A 84 21.69 10.47 11.38
C CYS A 84 21.48 10.97 9.96
N HIS A 85 20.45 11.80 9.75
CA HIS A 85 20.14 12.38 8.45
C HIS A 85 20.03 13.90 8.54
N ASP A 86 20.65 14.61 7.59
CA ASP A 86 20.66 16.09 7.59
C ASP A 86 19.27 16.70 7.35
N TRP A 87 18.35 15.96 6.74
CA TRP A 87 16.96 16.41 6.48
C TRP A 87 16.10 16.53 7.74
N ILE A 88 16.61 16.12 8.90
CA ILE A 88 15.88 16.18 10.19
C ILE A 88 15.96 17.56 10.81
N CYS A 89 16.99 18.35 10.49
CA CYS A 89 17.18 19.64 11.13
C CYS A 89 16.06 20.62 10.79
N PRO A 90 15.66 21.47 11.74
CA PRO A 90 14.64 22.48 11.52
C PRO A 90 14.92 23.30 10.26
N THR A 91 13.91 23.41 9.41
CA THR A 91 13.98 24.18 8.16
C THR A 91 13.30 25.53 8.35
N TYR A 92 13.84 26.57 7.73
CA TYR A 92 13.17 27.86 7.59
C TYR A 92 13.21 28.27 6.12
N ASP A 93 12.08 28.68 5.57
CA ASP A 93 11.95 29.05 4.15
C ASP A 93 12.45 27.97 3.17
N GLY A 94 12.17 26.70 3.48
CA GLY A 94 12.63 25.55 2.68
C GLY A 94 14.13 25.25 2.77
N LYS A 95 14.88 25.97 3.62
CA LYS A 95 16.32 25.79 3.81
C LYS A 95 16.62 25.14 5.16
N THR A 96 17.52 24.17 5.18
CA THR A 96 17.94 23.49 6.41
C THR A 96 18.78 24.44 7.26
N CYS A 97 18.40 24.64 8.52
CA CYS A 97 19.01 25.66 9.39
C CYS A 97 19.06 27.06 8.76
N GLY A 98 18.07 27.38 7.91
CA GLY A 98 17.97 28.69 7.25
C GLY A 98 19.17 29.05 6.36
N ASP A 99 20.02 28.09 5.99
CA ASP A 99 21.38 28.30 5.43
C ASP A 99 22.34 29.10 6.36
N HIS A 100 21.95 29.33 7.62
CA HIS A 100 22.67 30.12 8.61
C HIS A 100 23.18 29.28 9.79
N GLY A 101 23.27 27.96 9.61
CA GLY A 101 23.85 27.07 10.61
C GLY A 101 24.26 25.72 10.03
N ILE A 102 24.94 24.93 10.86
CA ILE A 102 25.34 23.57 10.55
C ILE A 102 24.38 22.62 11.25
N CYS A 103 23.76 21.71 10.50
CA CYS A 103 22.95 20.63 11.05
C CYS A 103 23.85 19.57 11.70
N LYS A 104 23.65 19.25 12.98
CA LYS A 104 24.24 18.05 13.60
C LYS A 104 23.20 17.34 14.45
N SER A 105 22.95 16.07 14.14
CA SER A 105 22.05 15.20 14.90
C SER A 105 20.66 15.82 15.13
N GLY A 106 20.10 16.45 14.09
CA GLY A 106 18.76 17.05 14.13
C GLY A 106 18.67 18.41 14.82
N LYS A 107 19.78 18.99 15.30
CA LYS A 107 19.84 20.34 15.87
C LYS A 107 20.66 21.28 14.98
N CYS A 108 20.19 22.51 14.83
CA CYS A 108 20.91 23.54 14.10
C CYS A 108 21.91 24.27 15.01
N PHE A 109 23.16 24.33 14.58
CA PHE A 109 24.22 25.10 15.22
C PHE A 109 24.44 26.37 14.40
N CYS A 110 23.87 27.49 14.86
CA CYS A 110 23.84 28.74 14.12
C CYS A 110 25.22 29.39 14.00
N TYR A 111 25.46 30.06 12.88
CA TYR A 111 26.62 30.92 12.67
C TYR A 111 26.50 32.20 13.53
N GLU A 112 27.62 32.91 13.71
CA GLU A 112 27.65 34.14 14.51
C GLU A 112 26.56 35.15 14.08
N ASN A 113 25.89 35.76 15.07
CA ASN A 113 24.77 36.69 14.92
C ASN A 113 23.45 36.07 14.42
N TRP A 114 23.32 34.74 14.41
CA TRP A 114 22.08 34.04 14.10
C TRP A 114 21.61 33.17 15.26
N PHE A 115 20.30 33.12 15.49
CA PHE A 115 19.68 32.33 16.54
C PHE A 115 18.28 31.83 16.16
N GLY A 116 17.69 31.01 17.02
CA GLY A 116 16.44 30.29 16.78
C GLY A 116 16.66 28.82 16.40
N GLU A 117 15.61 28.01 16.49
CA GLU A 117 15.71 26.55 16.27
C GLU A 117 16.16 26.17 14.85
N SER A 118 15.84 27.00 13.86
CA SER A 118 16.25 26.87 12.46
C SER A 118 17.26 27.94 12.04
N CYS A 119 17.91 28.64 12.99
CA CYS A 119 18.78 29.80 12.71
C CYS A 119 18.12 30.88 11.86
N GLN A 120 16.82 31.12 12.11
CA GLN A 120 15.98 31.99 11.30
C GLN A 120 15.99 33.46 11.72
N TYR A 121 16.60 33.80 12.87
CA TYR A 121 16.62 35.14 13.43
C TYR A 121 18.02 35.70 13.47
N GLN A 122 18.16 36.97 13.08
CA GLN A 122 19.41 37.71 13.15
C GLN A 122 19.43 38.54 14.43
N GLU A 123 20.54 38.51 15.18
CA GLU A 123 20.72 39.29 16.43
C GLU A 123 20.79 40.79 16.15
N GLU A 124 21.60 41.19 15.17
CA GLU A 124 21.69 42.59 14.72
C GLU A 124 20.97 42.80 13.41
N CYS A 125 19.94 43.66 13.43
CA CYS A 125 19.16 43.93 12.23
C CYS A 125 19.77 45.03 11.37
N SER A 126 20.24 44.67 10.17
CA SER A 126 20.73 45.62 9.16
C SER A 126 19.62 46.22 8.28
N LEU A 127 18.37 45.77 8.46
CA LEU A 127 17.22 46.19 7.67
C LEU A 127 16.51 47.41 8.27
N SER A 128 15.96 48.26 7.41
CA SER A 128 15.06 49.33 7.85
C SER A 128 13.75 48.74 8.42
N SER A 129 13.11 49.44 9.37
CA SER A 129 11.83 48.99 9.96
C SER A 129 10.73 48.76 8.91
N LYS A 130 10.74 49.54 7.82
CA LYS A 130 9.79 49.37 6.70
C LYS A 130 10.09 48.09 5.92
N THR A 131 11.34 47.91 5.50
CA THR A 131 11.80 46.72 4.75
C THR A 131 11.58 45.43 5.55
N SER A 132 11.92 45.46 6.84
CA SER A 132 11.67 44.33 7.75
C SER A 132 10.19 43.97 7.81
N LYS A 133 9.29 44.95 8.00
CA LYS A 133 7.85 44.69 8.08
C LYS A 133 7.27 44.15 6.77
N ASP A 134 7.78 44.59 5.62
CA ASP A 134 7.30 44.14 4.32
C ASP A 134 7.68 42.68 4.05
N LEU A 135 8.85 42.21 4.51
CA LEU A 135 9.28 40.80 4.41
C LEU A 135 8.45 39.85 5.30
N CYS A 136 7.83 40.37 6.36
CA CYS A 136 6.97 39.63 7.28
C CYS A 136 5.48 39.60 6.85
N ARG A 137 5.12 40.19 5.71
CA ARG A 137 3.74 40.17 5.20
C ARG A 137 3.48 38.89 4.42
N ASN A 138 2.37 38.23 4.73
CA ASN A 138 1.88 37.10 3.95
C ASN A 138 1.18 37.57 2.65
N ALA A 139 0.69 36.63 1.84
CA ALA A 139 0.00 36.92 0.57
C ALA A 139 -1.28 37.77 0.73
N GLN A 140 -1.87 37.81 1.92
CA GLN A 140 -3.05 38.61 2.25
C GLN A 140 -2.67 40.01 2.80
N GLY A 141 -1.37 40.33 2.89
CA GLY A 141 -0.84 41.60 3.39
C GLY A 141 -0.79 41.71 4.91
N VAL A 142 -1.12 40.63 5.64
CA VAL A 142 -1.11 40.57 7.10
C VAL A 142 0.30 40.24 7.59
N VAL A 143 0.78 40.99 8.58
CA VAL A 143 2.12 40.79 9.17
C VAL A 143 2.05 39.66 10.20
N CYS A 144 2.84 38.61 10.01
CA CYS A 144 2.95 37.45 10.91
C CYS A 144 1.58 36.87 11.35
N SER A 145 0.60 36.89 10.44
CA SER A 145 -0.77 36.39 10.65
C SER A 145 -1.44 36.87 11.95
N ASN A 146 -1.02 38.02 12.50
CA ASN A 146 -1.38 38.52 13.83
C ASN A 146 -1.06 37.58 15.01
N ALA A 147 -0.31 36.50 14.77
CA ALA A 147 0.04 35.48 15.76
C ALA A 147 1.53 35.56 16.17
N GLY A 148 2.23 36.61 15.76
CA GLY A 148 3.64 36.82 16.10
C GLY A 148 4.11 38.26 15.93
N THR A 149 5.38 38.49 16.25
CA THR A 149 6.08 39.77 16.06
C THR A 149 7.11 39.67 14.95
N CYS A 150 7.20 40.70 14.11
CA CYS A 150 8.20 40.74 13.05
C CYS A 150 9.55 41.22 13.58
N HIS A 151 10.60 40.40 13.41
CA HIS A 151 11.97 40.70 13.77
C HIS A 151 12.90 40.52 12.57
N CYS A 152 13.45 41.63 12.08
CA CYS A 152 14.38 41.67 10.95
C CYS A 152 13.96 40.87 9.70
N GLY A 153 12.68 40.95 9.33
CA GLY A 153 12.13 40.25 8.16
C GLY A 153 11.68 38.82 8.41
N SER A 154 11.84 38.30 9.64
CA SER A 154 11.35 36.99 10.07
C SER A 154 10.26 37.13 11.13
N CYS A 155 9.21 36.30 11.08
CA CYS A 155 8.18 36.29 12.10
C CYS A 155 8.59 35.42 13.31
N MET A 156 8.50 36.01 14.50
CA MET A 156 8.62 35.34 15.80
C MET A 156 7.21 35.02 16.31
N CYS A 157 6.80 33.76 16.21
CA CYS A 157 5.46 33.34 16.59
C CYS A 157 5.28 33.35 18.11
N HIS A 158 4.18 33.92 18.59
CA HIS A 158 3.86 33.95 20.00
C HIS A 158 3.29 32.61 20.42
N ASN A 159 3.95 31.96 21.38
CA ASN A 159 3.53 30.69 21.95
C ASN A 159 3.28 30.90 23.45
N PRO A 160 2.11 31.43 23.86
CA PRO A 160 1.83 31.80 25.25
C PRO A 160 1.94 30.63 26.22
N ASP A 161 1.61 29.42 25.77
CA ASP A 161 1.68 28.19 26.57
C ASP A 161 3.05 27.48 26.49
N GLY A 162 4.01 28.03 25.73
CA GLY A 162 5.35 27.44 25.54
C GLY A 162 5.39 26.12 24.78
N LYS A 163 4.25 25.62 24.29
CA LYS A 163 4.10 24.34 23.58
C LYS A 163 4.47 24.36 22.10
N GLY A 164 4.79 25.53 21.53
CA GLY A 164 5.23 25.66 20.14
C GLY A 164 4.15 25.35 19.09
N LEU A 165 2.87 25.57 19.42
CA LEU A 165 1.72 25.18 18.59
C LEU A 165 1.45 26.17 17.44
N ILE A 166 1.97 27.39 17.53
CA ILE A 166 1.89 28.36 16.45
C ILE A 166 3.22 28.38 15.71
N SER A 167 3.20 27.98 14.44
CA SER A 167 4.39 27.78 13.61
C SER A 167 4.18 28.26 12.16
N GLY A 168 5.22 28.19 11.32
CA GLY A 168 5.19 28.69 9.92
C GLY A 168 5.97 29.99 9.70
N ARG A 169 6.23 30.33 8.42
CA ARG A 169 7.07 31.49 8.03
C ARG A 169 6.44 32.81 8.48
N TYR A 170 5.12 32.86 8.45
CA TYR A 170 4.29 33.99 8.82
C TYR A 170 3.37 33.66 10.01
N CYS A 171 3.71 32.64 10.82
CA CYS A 171 2.87 32.17 11.95
C CYS A 171 1.44 31.79 11.54
N GLU A 172 1.31 31.20 10.35
CA GLU A 172 0.05 30.84 9.72
C GLU A 172 -0.54 29.50 10.18
N CYS A 173 0.26 28.68 10.85
CA CYS A 173 -0.14 27.36 11.32
C CYS A 173 -0.47 27.40 12.81
N ASP A 174 -1.67 26.94 13.17
CA ASP A 174 -2.12 26.74 14.54
C ASP A 174 -2.41 25.24 14.76
N ASP A 175 -1.54 24.60 15.53
CA ASP A 175 -1.54 23.16 15.81
C ASP A 175 -2.35 22.81 17.07
N ASN A 176 -3.11 23.74 17.64
CA ASN A 176 -3.98 23.47 18.79
C ASN A 176 -5.01 22.36 18.51
N GLU A 177 -5.47 22.21 17.26
CA GLU A 177 -6.42 21.15 16.88
C GLU A 177 -5.83 19.73 16.99
N CYS A 178 -4.50 19.61 16.95
CA CYS A 178 -3.80 18.34 17.11
C CYS A 178 -3.63 17.91 18.57
N LEU A 179 -3.95 18.79 19.54
CA LEU A 179 -3.91 18.43 20.94
C LEU A 179 -5.09 17.51 21.27
N ASP A 180 -4.76 16.42 21.93
CA ASP A 180 -5.74 15.58 22.58
C ASP A 180 -6.12 16.21 23.93
N GLU A 181 -7.41 16.49 24.15
CA GLU A 181 -7.89 17.22 25.33
C GLU A 181 -7.82 16.36 26.61
N ASP A 182 -7.84 15.03 26.47
CA ASP A 182 -7.84 14.09 27.59
C ASP A 182 -6.43 13.77 28.09
N SER A 183 -5.47 13.62 27.16
CA SER A 183 -4.06 13.31 27.46
C SER A 183 -3.16 14.56 27.50
N GLY A 184 -3.56 15.64 26.84
CA GLY A 184 -2.74 16.85 26.68
C GLY A 184 -1.57 16.68 25.71
N GLU A 185 -1.50 15.56 24.99
CA GLU A 185 -0.42 15.23 24.05
C GLU A 185 -0.79 15.63 22.61
N VAL A 186 0.21 16.07 21.84
CA VAL A 186 0.04 16.37 20.42
C VAL A 186 0.02 15.05 19.65
N CYS A 187 -1.04 14.81 18.88
CA CYS A 187 -1.24 13.58 18.12
C CYS A 187 -1.09 12.32 19.01
N GLY A 188 -1.70 12.36 20.20
CA GLY A 188 -1.76 11.22 21.13
C GLY A 188 -0.40 10.65 21.52
N GLY A 189 0.67 11.45 21.43
CA GLY A 189 2.04 11.02 21.72
C GLY A 189 2.68 10.15 20.63
N HIS A 190 1.95 9.90 19.53
CA HIS A 190 2.32 8.92 18.51
C HIS A 190 2.41 9.50 17.10
N GLY A 191 2.49 10.82 16.97
CA GLY A 191 2.64 11.48 15.67
C GLY A 191 3.29 12.86 15.77
N LYS A 192 3.42 13.52 14.63
CA LYS A 192 3.81 14.93 14.54
C LYS A 192 2.66 15.73 13.93
N CYS A 193 2.31 16.86 14.54
CA CYS A 193 1.35 17.77 13.93
C CYS A 193 2.05 18.64 12.90
N TYR A 194 1.38 18.88 11.78
CA TYR A 194 1.78 19.87 10.79
C TYR A 194 0.55 20.66 10.35
N CYS A 195 0.45 21.90 10.82
CA CYS A 195 -0.60 22.85 10.45
C CYS A 195 -2.00 22.26 10.65
N GLY A 196 -2.28 21.80 11.88
CA GLY A 196 -3.58 21.23 12.29
C GLY A 196 -3.84 19.79 11.84
N ASN A 197 -2.85 19.11 11.24
CA ASN A 197 -3.01 17.71 10.80
C ASN A 197 -1.98 16.80 11.46
N CYS A 198 -2.44 15.68 12.04
CA CYS A 198 -1.55 14.68 12.64
C CYS A 198 -0.99 13.70 11.61
N TYR A 199 0.33 13.58 11.61
CA TYR A 199 1.09 12.62 10.83
C TYR A 199 1.61 11.54 11.76
N CYS A 200 0.92 10.40 11.75
CA CYS A 200 1.17 9.33 12.72
C CYS A 200 2.45 8.56 12.43
N SER A 201 3.08 8.11 13.51
CA SER A 201 4.20 7.18 13.50
C SER A 201 3.74 5.84 12.92
N ALA A 202 4.69 5.07 12.40
CA ALA A 202 4.38 3.76 11.84
C ALA A 202 3.63 2.88 12.85
N GLY A 203 2.49 2.33 12.43
CA GLY A 203 1.63 1.51 13.28
C GLY A 203 0.66 2.28 14.16
N TRP A 204 0.55 3.61 14.01
CA TRP A 204 -0.45 4.43 14.72
C TRP A 204 -1.39 5.12 13.73
N HIS A 205 -2.68 5.15 14.03
CA HIS A 205 -3.76 5.62 13.19
C HIS A 205 -4.79 6.45 13.98
N GLY A 206 -5.71 7.10 13.27
CA GLY A 206 -6.70 8.00 13.86
C GLY A 206 -6.42 9.44 13.44
N ASP A 207 -7.37 10.32 13.70
CA ASP A 207 -7.20 11.75 13.39
C ASP A 207 -6.21 12.40 14.36
N LYS A 208 -5.99 11.79 15.54
CA LYS A 208 -5.00 12.18 16.55
C LYS A 208 -4.02 11.05 16.88
N CYS A 209 -3.85 10.06 15.99
CA CYS A 209 -2.94 8.92 16.17
C CYS A 209 -3.18 8.04 17.40
N GLU A 210 -4.43 7.96 17.86
CA GLU A 210 -4.85 7.27 19.08
C GLU A 210 -4.97 5.74 18.96
N PHE A 211 -4.88 5.18 17.75
CA PHE A 211 -5.07 3.74 17.50
C PHE A 211 -3.78 3.04 17.08
N GLN A 212 -3.32 2.05 17.84
CA GLN A 212 -2.19 1.19 17.47
C GLN A 212 -2.64 0.02 16.58
N CYS A 213 -1.98 -0.20 15.44
CA CYS A 213 -2.29 -1.26 14.50
C CYS A 213 -1.03 -1.84 13.84
N ASP A 214 -1.03 -3.15 13.55
CA ASP A 214 0.08 -3.86 12.88
C ASP A 214 0.16 -3.63 11.36
N ILE A 215 -0.65 -2.72 10.81
CA ILE A 215 -0.78 -2.50 9.36
C ILE A 215 -0.64 -1.02 9.04
N SER A 216 -0.16 -0.65 7.86
CA SER A 216 0.05 0.75 7.50
C SER A 216 -1.25 1.55 7.32
N PRO A 217 -1.23 2.91 7.39
CA PRO A 217 -2.41 3.74 7.16
C PRO A 217 -3.04 3.52 5.79
N TRP A 218 -2.21 3.39 4.75
CA TRP A 218 -2.67 3.07 3.39
C TRP A 218 -3.35 1.71 3.33
N GLU A 219 -2.81 0.72 4.04
CA GLU A 219 -3.35 -0.63 4.03
C GLU A 219 -4.64 -0.77 4.85
N SER A 220 -4.73 -0.05 5.97
CA SER A 220 -5.97 0.11 6.75
C SER A 220 -7.07 0.73 5.87
N LYS A 221 -6.78 1.87 5.22
CA LYS A 221 -7.70 2.53 4.29
C LYS A 221 -8.12 1.58 3.16
N ARG A 222 -7.17 0.95 2.47
CA ARG A 222 -7.41 -0.01 1.39
C ARG A 222 -8.33 -1.16 1.83
N ARG A 223 -8.12 -1.71 3.03
CA ARG A 223 -8.94 -2.82 3.53
C ARG A 223 -10.36 -2.39 3.87
N CYS A 224 -10.61 -1.13 4.22
CA CYS A 224 -11.94 -0.59 4.50
C CYS A 224 -12.66 0.00 3.27
N THR A 225 -11.93 0.25 2.18
CA THR A 225 -12.49 0.77 0.92
C THR A 225 -13.18 -0.34 0.13
N SER A 226 -14.45 -0.11 -0.21
CA SER A 226 -15.24 -0.93 -1.14
C SER A 226 -14.84 -0.67 -2.61
N PRO A 227 -15.19 -1.55 -3.55
CA PRO A 227 -14.86 -1.37 -4.98
C PRO A 227 -15.36 -0.05 -5.59
N ASP A 228 -16.43 0.53 -5.03
CA ASP A 228 -16.98 1.83 -5.41
C ASP A 228 -16.26 3.03 -4.76
N GLY A 229 -15.12 2.79 -4.09
CA GLY A 229 -14.27 3.81 -3.47
C GLY A 229 -14.74 4.29 -2.09
N LYS A 230 -15.85 3.77 -1.56
CA LYS A 230 -16.38 4.19 -0.26
C LYS A 230 -15.72 3.44 0.90
N ILE A 231 -15.34 4.17 1.95
CA ILE A 231 -14.77 3.59 3.19
C ILE A 231 -15.92 3.29 4.14
N CYS A 232 -16.09 2.02 4.51
CA CYS A 232 -17.18 1.56 5.40
C CYS A 232 -18.56 2.14 5.02
N SER A 233 -18.83 2.17 3.72
CA SER A 233 -20.06 2.72 3.11
C SER A 233 -20.30 4.22 3.26
N ASN A 234 -19.22 4.98 3.49
CA ASN A 234 -19.14 6.44 3.69
C ASN A 234 -19.39 6.88 5.15
N ARG A 235 -19.16 8.16 5.50
CA ARG A 235 -19.12 8.72 6.89
C ARG A 235 -20.36 8.44 7.78
N GLY A 236 -21.42 7.82 7.25
CA GLY A 236 -22.67 7.56 7.95
C GLY A 236 -22.85 6.15 8.52
N HIS A 237 -22.17 5.10 8.01
CA HIS A 237 -22.58 3.71 8.29
C HIS A 237 -21.56 2.90 9.13
N GLY A 238 -20.32 3.40 9.27
CA GLY A 238 -19.32 2.77 10.11
C GLY A 238 -18.00 3.53 10.14
N GLN A 239 -17.11 3.14 11.05
CA GLN A 239 -15.77 3.70 11.20
C GLN A 239 -14.73 2.65 10.83
N CYS A 240 -13.67 3.05 10.14
CA CYS A 240 -12.59 2.15 9.75
C CYS A 240 -11.50 2.12 10.83
N ASN A 241 -11.33 0.99 11.49
CA ASN A 241 -10.34 0.76 12.53
C ASN A 241 -9.44 -0.41 12.12
N CYS A 242 -8.14 -0.14 11.92
CA CYS A 242 -7.14 -1.13 11.49
C CYS A 242 -7.58 -2.04 10.32
N GLY A 243 -8.22 -1.50 9.29
CA GLY A 243 -8.68 -2.28 8.13
C GLY A 243 -9.96 -3.09 8.35
N ARG A 244 -10.62 -2.92 9.50
CA ARG A 244 -11.93 -3.46 9.83
C ARG A 244 -12.94 -2.31 9.92
N CYS A 245 -14.16 -2.53 9.42
CA CYS A 245 -15.24 -1.59 9.60
C CYS A 245 -16.04 -1.94 10.85
N ASP A 246 -16.17 -0.98 11.76
CA ASP A 246 -17.08 -1.05 12.90
C ASP A 246 -18.39 -0.35 12.52
N CYS A 247 -19.41 -1.16 12.26
CA CYS A 247 -20.68 -0.69 11.74
C CYS A 247 -21.54 -0.05 12.83
N LYS A 248 -22.18 1.06 12.47
CA LYS A 248 -23.17 1.70 13.34
C LYS A 248 -24.45 0.86 13.41
N GLU A 249 -25.26 1.10 14.44
CA GLU A 249 -26.51 0.37 14.66
C GLU A 249 -27.40 0.39 13.40
N GLY A 250 -27.95 -0.78 13.05
CA GLY A 250 -28.75 -0.94 11.84
C GLY A 250 -27.96 -1.26 10.56
N TRP A 251 -26.62 -1.36 10.62
CA TRP A 251 -25.77 -1.75 9.48
C TRP A 251 -24.93 -3.00 9.78
N THR A 252 -24.66 -3.77 8.75
CA THR A 252 -23.90 -5.03 8.78
C THR A 252 -23.10 -5.23 7.50
N GLY A 253 -22.30 -6.30 7.45
CA GLY A 253 -21.37 -6.57 6.36
C GLY A 253 -19.94 -6.09 6.64
N LYS A 254 -18.95 -6.64 5.93
CA LYS A 254 -17.52 -6.32 6.13
C LYS A 254 -17.18 -4.86 5.81
N LYS A 255 -18.08 -4.15 5.13
CA LYS A 255 -17.94 -2.76 4.70
C LYS A 255 -19.13 -1.90 5.15
N CYS A 256 -19.96 -2.39 6.09
CA CYS A 256 -21.18 -1.72 6.56
C CYS A 256 -22.13 -1.33 5.42
N ASP A 257 -22.15 -2.17 4.38
CA ASP A 257 -22.83 -1.97 3.12
C ASP A 257 -24.25 -2.53 3.10
N HIS A 258 -24.60 -3.33 4.11
CA HIS A 258 -25.91 -3.96 4.23
C HIS A 258 -26.69 -3.41 5.42
N PRO A 259 -28.01 -3.18 5.30
CA PRO A 259 -28.85 -2.93 6.46
C PRO A 259 -29.05 -4.22 7.26
N LEU A 260 -29.07 -4.11 8.60
CA LEU A 260 -29.26 -5.23 9.53
C LEU A 260 -30.64 -5.88 9.36
N SER A 261 -31.66 -5.09 9.02
CA SER A 261 -33.01 -5.53 8.67
C SER A 261 -33.28 -5.27 7.19
N CYS A 262 -33.75 -6.30 6.46
CA CYS A 262 -34.09 -6.13 5.06
C CYS A 262 -35.53 -5.61 4.90
N SER A 263 -35.68 -4.38 4.40
CA SER A 263 -37.00 -3.80 4.09
C SER A 263 -37.62 -4.33 2.79
N LEU A 264 -36.89 -5.17 2.04
CA LEU A 264 -37.35 -5.75 0.78
C LEU A 264 -37.88 -7.17 1.00
N SER A 265 -38.93 -7.53 0.27
CA SER A 265 -39.33 -8.94 0.14
C SER A 265 -38.24 -9.74 -0.57
N MET A 266 -38.23 -11.06 -0.36
CA MET A 266 -37.27 -11.97 -1.00
C MET A 266 -37.29 -11.85 -2.53
N GLU A 267 -38.47 -11.68 -3.12
CA GLU A 267 -38.65 -11.51 -4.57
C GLU A 267 -38.10 -10.17 -5.07
N ALA A 268 -38.38 -9.08 -4.35
CA ALA A 268 -37.87 -7.76 -4.69
C ALA A 268 -36.33 -7.69 -4.56
N SER A 269 -35.78 -8.34 -3.53
CA SER A 269 -34.34 -8.53 -3.33
C SER A 269 -33.71 -9.26 -4.51
N GLN A 270 -34.25 -10.43 -4.89
CA GLN A 270 -33.73 -11.20 -6.02
C GLN A 270 -33.84 -10.46 -7.35
N LYS A 271 -34.97 -9.77 -7.61
CA LYS A 271 -35.16 -8.96 -8.82
C LYS A 271 -34.09 -7.88 -8.94
N LYS A 272 -33.74 -7.23 -7.82
CA LYS A 272 -32.70 -6.20 -7.77
C LYS A 272 -31.30 -6.79 -7.98
N CYS A 273 -31.03 -7.98 -7.45
CA CYS A 273 -29.77 -8.69 -7.64
C CYS A 273 -29.59 -9.31 -9.03
N ARG A 274 -30.65 -9.56 -9.80
CA ARG A 274 -30.53 -10.05 -11.19
C ARG A 274 -29.96 -8.99 -12.12
N GLY A 275 -30.38 -7.73 -11.96
CA GLY A 275 -29.99 -6.66 -12.87
C GLY A 275 -30.40 -6.99 -14.31
N THR A 276 -29.42 -7.08 -15.21
CA THR A 276 -29.59 -7.46 -16.62
C THR A 276 -29.47 -8.96 -16.89
N SER A 277 -29.08 -9.76 -15.90
CA SER A 277 -28.87 -11.20 -16.05
C SER A 277 -30.10 -12.02 -15.64
N SER A 278 -30.16 -13.26 -16.11
CA SER A 278 -31.21 -14.22 -15.74
C SER A 278 -31.03 -14.78 -14.32
N LEU A 279 -29.81 -14.75 -13.79
CA LEU A 279 -29.43 -15.29 -12.49
C LEU A 279 -29.13 -14.16 -11.49
N PRO A 280 -29.50 -14.27 -10.20
CA PRO A 280 -29.08 -13.29 -9.21
C PRO A 280 -27.55 -13.25 -9.12
N CYS A 281 -26.99 -12.05 -9.11
CA CYS A 281 -25.55 -11.79 -9.03
C CYS A 281 -24.73 -12.51 -10.12
N PHE A 282 -25.30 -12.66 -11.34
CA PHE A 282 -24.68 -13.37 -12.47
C PHE A 282 -24.26 -14.82 -12.15
N GLY A 283 -24.79 -15.41 -11.07
CA GLY A 283 -24.39 -16.73 -10.56
C GLY A 283 -23.01 -16.76 -9.90
N ARG A 284 -22.38 -15.60 -9.68
CA ARG A 284 -21.01 -15.45 -9.17
C ARG A 284 -20.95 -14.81 -7.78
N GLY A 285 -22.09 -14.70 -7.10
CA GLY A 285 -22.17 -14.06 -5.80
C GLY A 285 -23.44 -14.40 -5.04
N GLN A 286 -23.45 -14.03 -3.77
CA GLN A 286 -24.59 -14.17 -2.88
C GLN A 286 -25.42 -12.88 -2.87
N CYS A 287 -26.73 -13.01 -3.11
CA CYS A 287 -27.67 -11.90 -3.02
C CYS A 287 -28.23 -11.77 -1.60
N VAL A 288 -28.05 -10.60 -0.98
CA VAL A 288 -28.64 -10.25 0.32
C VAL A 288 -29.26 -8.86 0.22
N CYS A 289 -30.57 -8.77 0.48
CA CYS A 289 -31.36 -7.53 0.44
C CYS A 289 -31.15 -6.66 -0.82
N GLY A 290 -31.09 -7.28 -2.00
CA GLY A 290 -30.92 -6.57 -3.26
C GLY A 290 -29.50 -6.04 -3.51
N GLN A 291 -28.51 -6.53 -2.75
CA GLN A 291 -27.09 -6.29 -2.95
C GLN A 291 -26.33 -7.61 -3.12
N CYS A 292 -25.34 -7.62 -4.00
CA CYS A 292 -24.54 -8.79 -4.31
C CYS A 292 -23.20 -8.75 -3.61
N THR A 293 -22.82 -9.86 -2.96
CA THR A 293 -21.45 -10.12 -2.50
C THR A 293 -20.80 -11.13 -3.45
N CYS A 294 -19.78 -10.70 -4.20
CA CYS A 294 -19.13 -11.57 -5.19
C CYS A 294 -18.23 -12.63 -4.55
N HIS A 295 -18.10 -13.77 -5.23
CA HIS A 295 -17.30 -14.91 -4.81
C HIS A 295 -16.18 -15.21 -5.81
N PRO A 296 -15.01 -15.70 -5.35
CA PRO A 296 -14.66 -15.96 -3.95
C PRO A 296 -14.48 -14.66 -3.12
N PRO A 297 -14.92 -14.64 -1.85
CA PRO A 297 -14.79 -13.45 -1.01
C PRO A 297 -13.30 -13.18 -0.76
N ARG A 298 -12.81 -11.99 -1.16
CA ARG A 298 -11.40 -11.49 -1.21
C ARG A 298 -10.76 -11.52 -2.59
N ASP A 299 -11.40 -12.14 -3.56
CA ASP A 299 -10.97 -12.01 -4.95
C ASP A 299 -11.41 -10.63 -5.50
N LYS A 300 -10.49 -9.91 -6.13
CA LYS A 300 -10.77 -8.64 -6.79
C LYS A 300 -11.15 -8.81 -8.26
N LEU A 301 -10.95 -10.01 -8.80
CA LEU A 301 -11.15 -10.30 -10.22
C LEU A 301 -12.64 -10.27 -10.57
N VAL A 302 -13.52 -10.71 -9.66
CA VAL A 302 -14.98 -10.62 -9.85
C VAL A 302 -15.54 -9.40 -9.14
N HIS A 303 -16.12 -8.48 -9.92
CA HIS A 303 -16.64 -7.22 -9.41
C HIS A 303 -17.87 -6.73 -10.19
N GLY A 304 -18.36 -5.55 -9.85
CA GLY A 304 -19.61 -5.00 -10.37
C GLY A 304 -20.75 -5.07 -9.35
N LYS A 305 -21.83 -4.31 -9.61
CA LYS A 305 -22.96 -4.19 -8.67
C LYS A 305 -23.73 -5.49 -8.50
N ASN A 306 -23.71 -6.29 -9.56
CA ASN A 306 -24.37 -7.57 -9.70
C ASN A 306 -23.35 -8.69 -9.98
N CYS A 307 -22.06 -8.48 -9.70
CA CYS A 307 -20.97 -9.44 -9.99
C CYS A 307 -20.85 -9.82 -11.48
N GLU A 308 -21.15 -8.85 -12.34
CA GLU A 308 -21.20 -8.98 -13.80
C GLU A 308 -19.82 -9.03 -14.46
N CYS A 309 -18.79 -8.51 -13.80
CA CYS A 309 -17.44 -8.40 -14.36
C CYS A 309 -16.51 -9.46 -13.80
N ASP A 310 -15.64 -9.99 -14.66
CA ASP A 310 -14.59 -10.94 -14.29
C ASP A 310 -13.31 -10.68 -15.07
N ASP A 311 -12.32 -10.13 -14.37
CA ASP A 311 -11.07 -9.70 -14.97
C ASP A 311 -10.20 -10.88 -15.43
N ARG A 312 -10.50 -12.11 -15.00
CA ARG A 312 -9.85 -13.33 -15.53
C ARG A 312 -10.03 -13.51 -17.03
N GLN A 313 -11.07 -12.91 -17.61
CA GLN A 313 -11.27 -12.91 -19.06
C GLN A 313 -10.24 -12.06 -19.83
N CYS A 314 -9.52 -11.19 -19.13
CA CYS A 314 -8.44 -10.37 -19.67
C CYS A 314 -7.05 -10.99 -19.46
N GLU A 315 -6.95 -12.12 -18.76
CA GLU A 315 -5.68 -12.83 -18.56
C GLU A 315 -5.16 -13.38 -19.89
N ASP A 316 -3.85 -13.24 -20.11
CA ASP A 316 -3.15 -13.92 -21.20
C ASP A 316 -2.67 -15.33 -20.77
N LEU A 317 -1.92 -15.98 -21.65
CA LEU A 317 -1.36 -17.32 -21.41
C LEU A 317 -0.40 -17.37 -20.20
N ASN A 318 0.18 -16.23 -19.81
CA ASN A 318 1.07 -16.10 -18.66
C ASN A 318 0.31 -15.73 -17.37
N ARG A 319 -1.04 -15.68 -17.41
CA ARG A 319 -1.91 -15.21 -16.32
C ARG A 319 -1.70 -13.74 -15.97
N GLU A 320 -1.19 -12.95 -16.91
CA GLU A 320 -1.06 -11.50 -16.75
C GLU A 320 -2.31 -10.81 -17.30
N ILE A 321 -2.91 -9.95 -16.47
CA ILE A 321 -4.08 -9.16 -16.88
C ILE A 321 -3.63 -8.13 -17.90
N CYS A 322 -4.14 -8.23 -19.13
CA CYS A 322 -3.79 -7.33 -20.23
C CYS A 322 -2.26 -7.22 -20.45
N GLY A 323 -1.55 -8.35 -20.29
CA GLY A 323 -0.09 -8.43 -20.51
C GLY A 323 0.71 -7.45 -19.68
N GLY A 324 0.16 -6.95 -18.56
CA GLY A 324 0.79 -5.91 -17.74
C GLY A 324 0.83 -4.51 -18.36
N HIS A 325 0.23 -4.32 -19.55
CA HIS A 325 0.31 -3.09 -20.35
C HIS A 325 -1.05 -2.43 -20.58
N GLY A 326 -1.95 -2.59 -19.62
CA GLY A 326 -3.27 -2.01 -19.66
C GLY A 326 -4.05 -2.33 -18.39
N PHE A 327 -5.33 -1.98 -18.40
CA PHE A 327 -6.26 -2.40 -17.35
C PHE A 327 -7.46 -3.12 -17.95
N CYS A 328 -7.99 -4.11 -17.25
CA CYS A 328 -9.19 -4.81 -17.65
C CYS A 328 -10.42 -3.98 -17.31
N SER A 329 -11.27 -3.75 -18.29
CA SER A 329 -12.60 -3.16 -18.12
C SER A 329 -13.64 -4.21 -18.47
N CYS A 330 -14.03 -5.00 -17.47
CA CYS A 330 -15.11 -5.98 -17.56
C CYS A 330 -14.99 -6.94 -18.77
N GLY A 331 -13.83 -7.60 -18.91
CA GLY A 331 -13.55 -8.54 -20.00
C GLY A 331 -12.95 -7.92 -21.27
N ARG A 332 -12.69 -6.61 -21.30
CA ARG A 332 -11.94 -5.96 -22.38
C ARG A 332 -10.73 -5.22 -21.84
N CYS A 333 -9.56 -5.47 -22.42
CA CYS A 333 -8.36 -4.72 -22.10
C CYS A 333 -8.37 -3.32 -22.71
N ILE A 334 -8.06 -2.33 -21.87
CA ILE A 334 -7.80 -0.95 -22.27
C ILE A 334 -6.29 -0.75 -22.14
N CYS A 335 -5.62 -0.71 -23.30
CA CYS A 335 -4.15 -0.68 -23.37
C CYS A 335 -3.61 0.70 -23.05
N SER A 336 -2.47 0.72 -22.35
CA SER A 336 -1.67 1.92 -22.11
C SER A 336 -1.11 2.48 -23.42
N ASP A 337 -0.69 3.75 -23.37
CA ASP A 337 -0.06 4.40 -24.52
C ASP A 337 1.14 3.59 -25.01
N GLY A 338 1.22 3.41 -26.32
CA GLY A 338 2.26 2.58 -26.94
C GLY A 338 1.95 1.07 -26.98
N TRP A 339 0.80 0.58 -26.48
CA TRP A 339 0.44 -0.84 -26.51
C TRP A 339 -0.92 -1.12 -27.17
N PHE A 340 -1.05 -2.26 -27.84
CA PHE A 340 -2.28 -2.69 -28.49
C PHE A 340 -2.41 -4.23 -28.56
N GLY A 341 -3.57 -4.71 -29.03
CA GLY A 341 -3.93 -6.12 -29.08
C GLY A 341 -5.02 -6.48 -28.07
N LYS A 342 -5.58 -7.69 -28.18
CA LYS A 342 -6.67 -8.18 -27.32
C LYS A 342 -6.29 -8.14 -25.83
N HIS A 343 -5.03 -8.44 -25.53
CA HIS A 343 -4.46 -8.47 -24.20
C HIS A 343 -3.31 -7.45 -24.06
N CYS A 344 -3.29 -6.38 -24.89
CA CYS A 344 -2.23 -5.36 -24.88
C CYS A 344 -0.81 -5.91 -25.04
N GLN A 345 -0.69 -7.04 -25.75
CA GLN A 345 0.56 -7.79 -25.85
C GLN A 345 1.54 -7.25 -26.89
N PHE A 346 1.13 -6.28 -27.73
CA PHE A 346 1.95 -5.76 -28.83
C PHE A 346 2.33 -4.29 -28.61
N PRO A 347 3.64 -3.94 -28.72
CA PRO A 347 4.06 -2.55 -28.72
C PRO A 347 3.73 -1.90 -30.07
N ARG A 348 3.28 -0.64 -30.05
CA ARG A 348 2.96 0.17 -31.25
C ARG A 348 4.19 0.65 -32.02
N SER A 349 5.35 0.67 -31.39
CA SER A 349 6.61 1.07 -32.02
C SER A 349 7.71 0.05 -31.73
N CYS A 350 8.62 -0.11 -32.67
CA CYS A 350 9.81 -0.93 -32.54
C CYS A 350 10.99 -0.27 -33.24
N ASN A 351 12.19 -0.64 -32.79
CA ASN A 351 13.43 -0.12 -33.33
C ASN A 351 13.96 -1.06 -34.42
N MET A 352 13.24 -1.17 -35.53
CA MET A 352 13.63 -1.94 -36.72
C MET A 352 13.02 -1.34 -37.98
N THR A 353 13.63 -1.58 -39.15
CA THR A 353 13.08 -1.12 -40.43
C THR A 353 11.94 -2.02 -40.90
N ASP A 354 11.11 -1.52 -41.82
CA ASP A 354 10.01 -2.29 -42.39
C ASP A 354 10.51 -3.54 -43.12
N GLU A 355 11.68 -3.49 -43.77
CA GLU A 355 12.29 -4.65 -44.43
C GLU A 355 12.73 -5.72 -43.42
N GLN A 356 13.35 -5.30 -42.32
CA GLN A 356 13.76 -6.21 -41.25
C GLN A 356 12.53 -6.86 -40.60
N SER A 357 11.51 -6.06 -40.28
CA SER A 357 10.23 -6.55 -39.76
C SER A 357 9.61 -7.56 -40.73
N LYS A 358 9.50 -7.23 -42.01
CA LYS A 358 8.88 -8.09 -43.02
C LYS A 358 9.61 -9.42 -43.18
N SER A 359 10.95 -9.40 -43.17
CA SER A 359 11.77 -10.62 -43.31
C SER A 359 11.53 -11.65 -42.20
N LEU A 360 11.16 -11.21 -41.00
CA LEU A 360 10.87 -12.09 -39.86
C LEU A 360 9.45 -12.68 -39.90
N CYS A 361 8.56 -12.14 -40.73
CA CYS A 361 7.16 -12.57 -40.86
C CYS A 361 6.89 -13.33 -42.17
N GLU A 362 7.88 -13.46 -43.05
CA GLU A 362 7.76 -14.17 -44.32
C GLU A 362 8.02 -15.67 -44.13
N THR A 363 7.06 -16.49 -44.56
CA THR A 363 7.21 -17.96 -44.58
C THR A 363 8.19 -18.39 -45.69
N VAL A 364 8.59 -19.67 -45.69
CA VAL A 364 9.50 -20.25 -46.73
C VAL A 364 9.03 -20.04 -48.17
N ASN A 365 7.74 -19.79 -48.38
CA ASN A 365 7.13 -19.54 -49.68
C ASN A 365 7.04 -18.03 -50.03
N GLY A 366 7.65 -17.15 -49.23
CA GLY A 366 7.59 -15.69 -49.40
C GLY A 366 6.24 -15.08 -49.03
N ILE A 367 5.36 -15.83 -48.36
CA ILE A 367 4.04 -15.35 -47.94
C ILE A 367 4.17 -14.77 -46.54
N THR A 368 3.90 -13.48 -46.37
CA THR A 368 3.87 -12.81 -45.07
C THR A 368 2.66 -13.28 -44.24
N CYS A 369 2.91 -13.78 -43.03
CA CYS A 369 1.88 -14.21 -42.07
C CYS A 369 0.81 -15.14 -42.68
N SER A 370 1.25 -16.08 -43.54
CA SER A 370 0.41 -17.05 -44.25
C SER A 370 -0.76 -16.43 -45.03
N GLY A 371 -0.72 -15.12 -45.31
CA GLY A 371 -1.82 -14.37 -45.91
C GLY A 371 -3.04 -14.17 -45.00
N LYS A 372 -2.97 -14.62 -43.74
CA LYS A 372 -4.08 -14.58 -42.76
C LYS A 372 -3.88 -13.50 -41.69
N GLY A 373 -2.79 -12.72 -41.76
CA GLY A 373 -2.48 -11.66 -40.80
C GLY A 373 -1.61 -10.55 -41.37
N SER A 374 -1.25 -9.59 -40.53
CA SER A 374 -0.33 -8.50 -40.85
C SER A 374 0.97 -8.64 -40.04
N CYS A 375 2.10 -8.24 -40.63
CA CYS A 375 3.37 -8.21 -39.91
C CYS A 375 3.55 -6.89 -39.17
N HIS A 376 3.91 -6.95 -37.90
CA HIS A 376 4.25 -5.78 -37.10
C HIS A 376 5.45 -6.08 -36.21
N CYS A 377 6.54 -5.34 -36.39
CA CYS A 377 7.77 -5.49 -35.61
C CYS A 377 8.35 -6.91 -35.60
N GLY A 378 8.34 -7.56 -36.76
CA GLY A 378 8.84 -8.93 -36.92
C GLY A 378 7.96 -10.01 -36.32
N ARG A 379 6.70 -9.70 -35.98
CA ARG A 379 5.72 -10.66 -35.49
C ARG A 379 4.42 -10.58 -36.28
N CYS A 380 3.84 -11.73 -36.58
CA CYS A 380 2.54 -11.78 -37.22
C CYS A 380 1.40 -11.51 -36.24
N ILE A 381 0.52 -10.60 -36.62
CA ILE A 381 -0.74 -10.29 -35.96
C ILE A 381 -1.85 -10.89 -36.83
N CYS A 382 -2.41 -12.01 -36.37
CA CYS A 382 -3.45 -12.72 -37.09
C CYS A 382 -4.75 -11.92 -37.11
N SER A 383 -5.48 -12.00 -38.24
CA SER A 383 -6.60 -11.11 -38.50
C SER A 383 -7.70 -11.27 -37.44
N PRO A 384 -8.08 -10.18 -36.73
CA PRO A 384 -9.02 -10.25 -35.59
C PRO A 384 -10.47 -10.54 -36.00
N GLN A 385 -10.77 -10.52 -37.30
CA GLN A 385 -12.09 -10.91 -37.82
C GLN A 385 -12.37 -12.40 -37.61
N GLU A 386 -11.33 -13.20 -37.39
CA GLU A 386 -11.40 -14.66 -37.36
C GLU A 386 -10.59 -15.18 -36.14
N TRP A 387 -11.23 -15.25 -34.97
CA TRP A 387 -10.60 -15.54 -33.67
C TRP A 387 -9.96 -16.93 -33.53
N TYR A 388 -10.18 -17.81 -34.51
CA TYR A 388 -9.62 -19.15 -34.62
C TYR A 388 -8.31 -19.18 -35.42
N ILE A 389 -7.84 -18.06 -35.98
CA ILE A 389 -6.56 -18.02 -36.68
C ILE A 389 -5.44 -17.70 -35.67
N SER A 390 -4.50 -18.63 -35.53
CA SER A 390 -3.41 -18.59 -34.55
C SER A 390 -2.07 -19.06 -35.16
N GLY A 391 -0.99 -19.11 -34.36
CA GLY A 391 0.36 -19.49 -34.83
C GLY A 391 1.33 -18.31 -34.96
N GLU A 392 2.62 -18.62 -35.11
CA GLU A 392 3.70 -17.61 -35.21
C GLU A 392 3.63 -16.83 -36.53
N PHE A 393 3.17 -17.50 -37.59
CA PHE A 393 2.95 -16.98 -38.94
C PHE A 393 1.48 -17.04 -39.34
N CYS A 394 0.54 -17.11 -38.38
CA CYS A 394 -0.90 -17.26 -38.64
C CYS A 394 -1.26 -18.46 -39.52
N GLU A 395 -0.51 -19.55 -39.38
CA GLU A 395 -0.63 -20.78 -40.13
C GLU A 395 -1.78 -21.67 -39.62
N CYS A 396 -2.17 -21.53 -38.36
CA CYS A 396 -3.18 -22.36 -37.72
C CYS A 396 -4.57 -21.75 -37.88
N ASP A 397 -5.56 -22.58 -38.23
CA ASP A 397 -6.97 -22.19 -38.36
C ASP A 397 -7.83 -23.20 -37.60
N ASP A 398 -8.33 -22.83 -36.43
CA ASP A 398 -9.07 -23.73 -35.55
C ASP A 398 -10.43 -24.18 -36.13
N ARG A 399 -10.86 -23.64 -37.29
CA ARG A 399 -11.99 -24.21 -38.05
C ARG A 399 -11.67 -25.56 -38.67
N GLU A 400 -10.39 -25.85 -38.88
CA GLU A 400 -9.88 -27.11 -39.44
C GLU A 400 -9.87 -28.23 -38.39
N CYS A 401 -10.02 -27.91 -37.10
CA CYS A 401 -10.21 -28.92 -36.05
C CYS A 401 -11.52 -29.69 -36.24
N ASP A 402 -11.48 -30.96 -35.82
CA ASP A 402 -12.63 -31.86 -35.87
C ASP A 402 -13.82 -31.32 -35.06
N LYS A 403 -15.02 -31.54 -35.62
CA LYS A 403 -16.30 -31.09 -35.08
C LYS A 403 -17.23 -32.27 -34.91
N HIS A 404 -17.96 -32.28 -33.79
CA HIS A 404 -19.09 -33.17 -33.57
C HIS A 404 -20.30 -32.33 -33.15
N ASP A 405 -21.47 -32.59 -33.75
CA ASP A 405 -22.69 -31.78 -33.61
C ASP A 405 -22.50 -30.27 -33.88
N GLY A 406 -21.56 -29.92 -34.76
CA GLY A 406 -21.28 -28.54 -35.16
C GLY A 406 -20.42 -27.74 -34.16
N LEU A 407 -19.97 -28.35 -33.05
CA LEU A 407 -19.04 -27.74 -32.09
C LEU A 407 -17.61 -28.24 -32.30
N VAL A 408 -16.65 -27.29 -32.37
CA VAL A 408 -15.20 -27.58 -32.39
C VAL A 408 -14.81 -28.21 -31.06
N CYS A 409 -14.14 -29.36 -31.11
CA CYS A 409 -13.75 -30.15 -29.93
C CYS A 409 -14.90 -30.36 -28.93
N THR A 410 -16.16 -30.38 -29.39
CA THR A 410 -17.41 -30.46 -28.61
C THR A 410 -17.55 -29.49 -27.43
N GLY A 411 -16.69 -28.47 -27.34
CA GLY A 411 -16.55 -27.64 -26.15
C GLY A 411 -15.92 -28.32 -24.93
N ASN A 412 -15.38 -29.54 -25.10
CA ASN A 412 -14.72 -30.33 -24.05
C ASN A 412 -13.20 -30.47 -24.26
N GLY A 413 -12.65 -29.67 -25.15
CA GLY A 413 -11.23 -29.61 -25.46
C GLY A 413 -10.86 -28.27 -26.07
N VAL A 414 -9.57 -28.02 -26.18
CA VAL A 414 -9.01 -26.84 -26.85
C VAL A 414 -8.48 -27.28 -28.21
N CYS A 415 -8.85 -26.57 -29.27
CA CYS A 415 -8.25 -26.81 -30.58
C CYS A 415 -6.80 -26.28 -30.57
N ASN A 416 -5.86 -27.13 -30.96
CA ASN A 416 -4.47 -26.79 -31.17
C ASN A 416 -4.10 -27.14 -32.62
N CYS A 417 -4.21 -26.16 -33.52
CA CYS A 417 -3.73 -26.23 -34.91
C CYS A 417 -4.18 -27.49 -35.67
N GLY A 418 -5.49 -27.76 -35.67
CA GLY A 418 -6.08 -28.90 -36.38
C GLY A 418 -6.25 -30.18 -35.55
N ASN A 419 -5.80 -30.20 -34.29
CA ASN A 419 -6.01 -31.32 -33.37
C ASN A 419 -6.68 -30.87 -32.08
N CYS A 420 -7.66 -31.62 -31.57
CA CYS A 420 -8.32 -31.31 -30.30
C CYS A 420 -7.52 -31.88 -29.12
N GLU A 421 -7.13 -31.00 -28.19
CA GLU A 421 -6.60 -31.37 -26.88
C GLU A 421 -7.75 -31.50 -25.88
N CYS A 422 -8.17 -32.72 -25.60
CA CYS A 422 -9.30 -33.00 -24.73
C CYS A 422 -8.98 -32.73 -23.26
N TRP A 423 -9.96 -32.17 -22.54
CA TRP A 423 -9.86 -32.01 -21.10
C TRP A 423 -9.92 -33.37 -20.40
N ASP A 424 -9.41 -33.42 -19.16
CA ASP A 424 -9.37 -34.65 -18.37
C ASP A 424 -10.74 -35.35 -18.31
N GLY A 425 -10.75 -36.64 -18.67
CA GLY A 425 -11.97 -37.46 -18.75
C GLY A 425 -12.67 -37.41 -20.11
N TRP A 426 -12.20 -36.63 -21.08
CA TRP A 426 -12.71 -36.63 -22.46
C TRP A 426 -11.69 -37.22 -23.44
N THR A 427 -12.17 -37.91 -24.47
CA THR A 427 -11.38 -38.52 -25.55
C THR A 427 -12.17 -38.50 -26.86
N GLY A 428 -11.58 -38.98 -27.96
CA GLY A 428 -12.09 -38.85 -29.31
C GLY A 428 -11.43 -37.69 -30.07
N ASN A 429 -11.54 -37.69 -31.40
CA ASN A 429 -10.88 -36.70 -32.25
C ASN A 429 -11.46 -35.29 -32.08
N ALA A 430 -12.74 -35.20 -31.67
CA ALA A 430 -13.43 -33.96 -31.32
C ALA A 430 -13.79 -33.90 -29.82
N CYS A 431 -13.11 -34.67 -28.96
CA CYS A 431 -13.37 -34.75 -27.52
C CYS A 431 -14.81 -35.12 -27.14
N GLU A 432 -15.48 -35.89 -27.98
CA GLU A 432 -16.90 -36.23 -27.89
C GLU A 432 -17.22 -37.37 -26.92
N ILE A 433 -16.20 -38.08 -26.40
CA ILE A 433 -16.37 -39.28 -25.58
C ILE A 433 -15.93 -39.00 -24.14
N TRP A 434 -16.83 -39.19 -23.16
CA TRP A 434 -16.49 -39.12 -21.73
C TRP A 434 -16.09 -40.50 -21.18
N VAL A 435 -14.93 -40.59 -20.54
CA VAL A 435 -14.41 -41.79 -19.87
C VAL A 435 -14.32 -41.51 -18.36
N ARG A 436 -15.25 -42.11 -17.61
CA ARG A 436 -15.16 -42.19 -16.14
C ARG A 436 -14.70 -43.60 -15.77
N GLU A 437 -13.58 -43.72 -15.07
CA GLU A 437 -13.26 -44.91 -14.28
C GLU A 437 -13.89 -44.75 -12.89
N ASP A 438 -14.82 -45.65 -12.56
CA ASP A 438 -15.29 -45.86 -11.20
C ASP A 438 -14.22 -46.66 -10.43
N PRO A 439 -13.65 -46.16 -9.32
CA PRO A 439 -12.94 -47.01 -8.39
C PRO A 439 -13.97 -47.69 -7.48
N TRP A 440 -13.97 -49.02 -7.54
CA TRP A 440 -14.68 -49.95 -6.64
C TRP A 440 -14.42 -49.68 -5.16
#